data_AF-A0A7J2K6T8-F1
#
_entry.id   AF-A0A7J2K6T8-F1
#
_cell.length_a   1.000
_cell.length_b   1.000
_cell.length_c   1.000
_cell.angle_alpha   90.00
_cell.angle_beta   90.00
_cell.angle_gamma   90.00
#
_symmetry.space_group_name_H-M   'P 1'
#
loop_
_entity.id
_entity.type
_entity.pdbx_description
1 polymer ?
#
loop_
_entity_poly.entity_id
_entity_poly.type
_entity_poly.pdbx_seq_one_letter_code
_entity_poly.pdbx_strand_id
1 'polypeptide(L)' 'MPMPNILLLAAGIFLLVLGLLMLIASGAGGRGEVRGGGIVLIGPIPIVFGGSSLKLLLVFLIIFMVMITLLTFLSIQAVA' A
#
# COMPACT_ATOMS: atom_id res chain seq x y z
N MET A 1 -12.63 31.15 6.34
CA MET A 1 -12.96 29.74 6.61
C MET A 1 -12.90 29.56 8.12
N PRO A 2 -13.94 29.04 8.80
CA PRO A 2 -13.86 28.78 10.23
C PRO A 2 -12.74 27.77 10.48
N MET A 3 -11.80 28.13 11.36
CA MET A 3 -10.73 27.22 11.76
C MET A 3 -11.36 26.02 12.46
N PRO A 4 -10.95 24.78 12.14
CA PRO A 4 -11.44 23.60 12.84
C PRO A 4 -11.20 23.78 14.34
N ASN A 5 -12.28 23.71 15.12
CA ASN A 5 -12.19 23.81 16.57
C ASN A 5 -11.29 22.67 17.08
N ILE A 6 -10.28 23.00 17.88
CA ILE A 6 -9.31 22.03 18.42
C ILE A 6 -10.02 20.87 19.14
N LEU A 7 -11.18 21.17 19.75
CA LEU A 7 -12.01 20.19 20.45
C LEU A 7 -12.67 19.20 19.48
N LEU A 8 -13.09 19.66 18.31
CA LEU A 8 -13.67 18.80 17.27
C LEU A 8 -12.59 17.92 16.63
N LEU A 9 -11.38 18.47 16.42
CA LEU A 9 -10.23 17.70 15.96
C LEU A 9 -9.85 16.60 16.97
N ALA A 10 -9.77 16.95 18.26
CA ALA A 10 -9.47 16.00 19.32
C ALA A 10 -10.56 14.90 19.44
N ALA A 11 -11.83 15.27 19.35
CA ALA A 11 -12.95 14.31 19.35
C ALA A 11 -12.89 13.37 18.15
N GLY A 12 -12.54 13.87 16.96
CA GLY A 12 -12.37 13.05 15.75
C GLY A 12 -11.22 12.05 15.88
N ILE A 13 -10.06 12.49 16.38
CA ILE A 13 -8.91 11.61 16.64
C ILE A 13 -9.28 10.55 17.70
N PHE A 14 -9.98 10.95 18.77
CA PHE A 14 -10.43 10.03 19.81
C PHE A 14 -11.36 8.95 19.25
N LEU A 15 -12.34 9.32 18.43
CA LEU A 15 -13.24 8.36 17.78
C LEU A 15 -12.51 7.42 16.81
N LEU A 16 -11.51 7.92 16.06
CA LEU A 16 -10.68 7.08 15.19
C LEU A 16 -9.91 6.02 15.99
N VAL A 17 -9.26 6.44 17.09
CA VAL A 17 -8.52 5.51 17.97
C VAL A 17 -9.47 4.48 18.57
N LEU A 18 -10.64 4.92 19.06
CA LEU A 18 -11.63 4.02 19.65
C LEU A 18 -12.16 3.00 18.63
N GLY A 19 -12.44 3.45 17.41
CA GLY A 19 -12.87 2.59 16.31
C GLY A 19 -11.80 1.57 15.91
N LEU A 20 -10.52 1.97 15.87
CA LEU A 20 -9.41 1.05 15.59
C LEU A 20 -9.23 0.02 16.70
N LEU A 21 -9.32 0.44 17.96
CA LEU A 21 -9.26 -0.47 19.11
C LEU A 21 -10.41 -1.47 19.08
N MET A 22 -11.64 -1.03 18.78
CA MET A 22 -12.78 -1.93 18.61
C MET A 22 -12.59 -2.89 17.43
N LEU A 23 -12.03 -2.43 16.30
CA LEU A 23 -11.73 -3.28 15.16
C LEU A 23 -10.74 -4.40 15.53
N ILE A 24 -9.67 -4.07 16.25
CA ILE A 24 -8.69 -5.05 16.72
C ILE A 24 -9.33 -6.01 17.72
N ALA A 25 -10.08 -5.49 18.69
CA ALA A 25 -10.73 -6.28 19.74
C ALA A 25 -11.84 -7.19 19.18
N SER A 26 -12.52 -6.79 18.11
CA SER A 26 -13.60 -7.57 17.48
C SER A 26 -13.11 -8.86 16.80
N GLY A 27 -11.79 -9.05 16.66
CA GLY A 27 -11.25 -10.22 15.95
C GLY A 27 -11.65 -10.25 14.46
N ALA A 28 -12.14 -9.12 13.91
CA ALA A 28 -12.49 -8.98 12.50
C ALA A 28 -11.30 -9.22 11.55
N GLY A 29 -10.08 -9.18 12.08
CA GLY A 29 -8.92 -9.83 11.46
C GLY A 29 -8.97 -11.33 11.70
N GLY A 30 -9.84 -12.02 10.97
CA GLY A 30 -9.98 -13.48 11.07
C GLY A 30 -8.63 -14.19 10.98
N ARG A 31 -8.55 -15.40 11.55
CA ARG A 31 -7.42 -16.34 11.42
C ARG A 31 -7.25 -16.83 9.97
N GLY A 32 -7.20 -15.93 9.01
CA GLY A 32 -6.75 -16.24 7.67
C GLY A 32 -5.29 -16.64 7.77
N GLU A 33 -4.96 -17.81 7.24
CA GLU A 33 -3.56 -18.15 6.97
C GLU A 33 -2.94 -16.96 6.25
N VAL A 34 -2.03 -16.25 6.93
CA VAL A 34 -1.26 -15.20 6.30
C VAL A 34 -0.33 -15.94 5.34
N ARG A 35 -0.80 -16.11 4.11
CA ARG A 35 0.01 -16.58 2.99
C ARG A 35 1.01 -15.47 2.69
N GLY A 36 2.05 -15.43 3.51
CA GLY A 36 3.16 -14.52 3.41
C GLY A 36 3.80 -14.65 2.03
N GLY A 37 4.11 -13.50 1.47
CA GLY A 37 4.75 -13.39 0.17
C GLY A 37 5.20 -11.96 -0.06
N GLY A 38 6.17 -11.79 -0.95
CA GLY A 38 6.79 -10.51 -1.21
C GLY A 38 7.53 -10.51 -2.53
N ILE A 39 7.94 -9.32 -2.94
CA ILE A 39 8.72 -9.11 -4.16
C ILE A 39 10.02 -8.43 -3.76
N VAL A 40 11.14 -9.02 -4.14
CA VAL A 40 12.46 -8.41 -4.04
C VAL A 40 12.82 -7.87 -5.41
N LEU A 41 12.97 -6.55 -5.53
CA LEU A 41 13.50 -5.94 -6.75
C LEU A 41 15.03 -5.95 -6.71
N ILE A 42 15.66 -6.79 -7.54
CA ILE A 42 17.11 -6.74 -7.78
C ILE A 42 17.31 -6.10 -9.15
N GLY A 43 17.47 -4.78 -9.16
CA GLY A 43 17.46 -4.02 -10.41
C GLY A 43 16.10 -4.10 -11.13
N PRO A 44 16.05 -4.05 -12.47
CA PRO A 44 14.79 -4.14 -13.22
C PRO A 44 14.18 -5.56 -13.18
N ILE A 45 14.81 -6.52 -12.49
CA ILE A 45 14.37 -7.91 -12.43
C ILE A 45 13.70 -8.16 -11.06
N PRO A 46 12.36 -8.28 -11.01
CA PRO A 46 11.65 -8.57 -9.78
C PRO A 46 11.65 -10.08 -9.49
N ILE A 47 11.92 -10.45 -8.24
CA ILE A 47 11.84 -11.85 -7.77
C ILE A 47 10.65 -11.97 -6.81
N VAL A 48 9.69 -12.82 -7.18
CA VAL A 48 8.41 -12.99 -6.47
C VAL A 48 8.47 -14.26 -5.64
N PHE A 49 8.22 -14.15 -4.33
CA PHE A 49 8.20 -15.27 -3.40
C PHE A 49 6.88 -15.29 -2.63
N GLY A 50 6.29 -16.47 -2.44
CA GLY A 50 5.04 -16.67 -1.69
C GLY A 50 3.93 -17.37 -2.48
N GLY A 51 2.83 -17.67 -1.80
CA GLY A 51 1.74 -18.50 -2.35
C GLY A 51 0.83 -17.79 -3.36
N SER A 52 -0.20 -18.51 -3.83
CA SER A 52 -1.16 -18.11 -4.87
C SER A 52 -1.97 -16.82 -4.63
N SER A 53 -1.83 -16.20 -3.45
CA SER A 53 -2.51 -14.96 -3.03
C SER A 53 -1.82 -13.68 -3.54
N LEU A 54 -0.66 -13.76 -4.19
CA LEU A 54 0.09 -12.57 -4.65
C LEU A 54 -0.42 -11.96 -5.96
N LYS A 55 -1.59 -12.38 -6.48
CA LYS A 55 -2.12 -11.86 -7.75
C LYS A 55 -2.24 -10.33 -7.75
N LEU A 56 -2.73 -9.74 -6.67
CA LEU A 56 -2.84 -8.28 -6.54
C LEU A 56 -1.45 -7.63 -6.57
N LEU A 57 -0.49 -8.17 -5.82
CA LEU A 57 0.86 -7.63 -5.72
C LEU A 57 1.61 -7.72 -7.07
N LEU A 58 1.41 -8.81 -7.81
CA LEU A 58 1.92 -8.98 -9.17
C LEU A 58 1.35 -7.95 -10.15
N VAL A 59 0.05 -7.66 -10.08
CA VAL A 59 -0.57 -6.61 -10.92
C VAL A 59 0.04 -5.25 -10.62
N PHE A 60 0.19 -4.90 -9.34
CA PHE A 60 0.87 -3.67 -8.93
C PHE A 60 2.32 -3.59 -9.43
N LEU A 61 3.06 -4.70 -9.34
CA LEU A 61 4.44 -4.79 -9.84
C LEU A 61 4.53 -4.52 -11.36
N ILE A 62 3.62 -5.11 -12.14
CA ILE A 62 3.59 -4.92 -13.60
C ILE A 62 3.32 -3.45 -13.93
N ILE A 63 2.31 -2.84 -13.29
CA ILE A 63 1.99 -1.42 -13.48
C ILE A 63 3.21 -0.55 -13.13
N PHE A 64 3.87 -0.84 -12.02
CA PHE A 64 5.06 -0.13 -11.57
C PHE A 64 6.21 -0.24 -12.57
N MET A 65 6.48 -1.43 -13.12
CA MET A 65 7.51 -1.63 -14.14
C MET A 65 7.22 -0.89 -15.45
N VAL A 66 5.95 -0.90 -15.89
CA VAL A 66 5.52 -0.15 -17.08
C VAL A 66 5.72 1.35 -16.86
N MET A 67 5.38 1.85 -15.67
CA MET A 67 5.55 3.26 -15.30
C MET A 67 7.04 3.66 -15.29
N ILE A 68 7.91 2.87 -14.64
CA ILE A 68 9.36 3.13 -14.66
C ILE A 68 9.90 3.12 -16.08
N THR A 69 9.51 2.12 -16.89
CA THR A 69 9.97 2.02 -18.28
C THR A 69 9.55 3.27 -19.07
N LEU A 70 8.28 3.69 -19.00
CA LEU A 70 7.80 4.91 -19.64
C LEU A 70 8.56 6.16 -19.19
N LEU A 71 8.80 6.31 -17.89
CA LEU A 71 9.53 7.45 -17.34
C LEU A 71 10.98 7.47 -17.83
N THR A 72 11.65 6.32 -17.86
CA THR A 72 13.03 6.22 -18.39
C THR A 72 13.07 6.55 -19.88
N PHE A 73 12.17 6.01 -20.70
CA PHE A 73 12.09 6.33 -22.12
C PHE A 73 11.78 7.81 -22.40
N LEU A 74 10.89 8.42 -21.63
CA LEU A 74 10.60 9.85 -21.75
C LEU A 74 11.80 10.71 -21.33
N SER A 75 12.48 10.33 -20.25
CA SER A 75 13.68 11.04 -19.78
C SER A 75 14.83 10.97 -20.78
N ILE A 76 15.01 9.82 -21.45
CA ILE A 76 16.04 9.65 -22.49
C ILE A 76 15.72 10.54 -23.70
N GLN A 77 14.46 10.63 -24.13
CA GLN A 77 14.05 11.54 -25.21
C GLN A 77 14.14 13.03 -24.83
N ALA A 78 14.03 13.37 -23.56
CA ALA A 78 14.15 14.76 -23.09
C ALA A 78 15.61 15.24 -23.01
N VAL A 79 16.58 14.33 -22.99
CA VAL A 79 18.02 14.61 -22.85
C VAL A 79 18.78 14.43 -24.18
N ALA A 80 18.22 13.69 -25.15
CA ALA A 80 18.75 13.52 -26.50
C ALA A 80 18.23 14.60 -27.46
#